data_AF-A0A6I9IFL9-F1
#
_entry.id   AF-A0A6I9IFL9-F1
#
_cell.length_a   1.000
_cell.length_b   1.000
_cell.length_c   1.000
_cell.angle_alpha   90.00
_cell.angle_beta   90.00
_cell.angle_gamma   90.00
#
_symmetry.space_group_name_H-M   'P 1'
#
loop_
_entity.id
_entity.type
_entity.pdbx_description
1 polymer ?
#
loop_
_entity_poly.entity_id
_entity_poly.type
_entity_poly.pdbx_seq_one_letter_code
_entity_poly.pdbx_strand_id
1 'polypeptide(L)'
;MQQSLNYPYPPIFWVDSSASSPWASPGSVFPCPSSAPGRPGQGRPPPPPPPPPPTLPPRPPPPLPPLPLPPLKKRRDHSTGLCLLVMFFMVLVALVGLGLGMFQLFHLQKELAELRESTSQRQTASSLEKQIGHPHPPSEKRELRKVAHLTGKPSSRSIPLEWEDTYGIALVSGVKYKKGSLVINDTGLYFVYSKVYFRGQSCNNQPLNHKVYMRNSRYPQDLVLMEGKMMNYCTTGQMWARSSYLGAVFNLTSADHLYVNVSELSLVNFEESKTFFGLYKL
;
A
#
# COMPACT_ATOMS: atom_id res chain seq x y z
N MET A 1 -38.51 17.36 35.00
CA MET A 1 -37.15 17.02 35.48
C MET A 1 -36.18 17.56 34.45
N GLN A 2 -35.48 18.64 34.78
CA GLN A 2 -34.67 19.44 33.86
C GLN A 2 -33.20 19.11 34.12
N GLN A 3 -32.53 18.49 33.16
CA GLN A 3 -31.11 18.12 33.26
C GLN A 3 -30.25 19.23 32.66
N SER A 4 -29.39 19.82 33.49
CA SER A 4 -28.32 20.73 33.10
C SER A 4 -27.09 19.92 32.69
N LEU A 5 -26.63 20.10 31.46
CA LEU A 5 -25.37 19.57 30.95
C LEU A 5 -24.25 20.55 31.30
N ASN A 6 -23.39 20.19 32.26
CA ASN A 6 -22.18 20.93 32.62
C ASN A 6 -20.97 20.20 32.03
N TYR A 7 -20.28 20.82 31.06
CA TYR A 7 -19.00 20.35 30.52
C TYR A 7 -17.85 21.15 31.14
N PRO A 8 -16.83 20.51 31.74
CA PRO A 8 -15.62 21.19 32.17
C PRO A 8 -14.58 21.27 31.02
N TYR A 9 -14.08 22.47 30.77
CA TYR A 9 -12.92 22.73 29.90
C TYR A 9 -11.59 22.39 30.61
N PRO A 10 -10.53 21.96 29.90
CA PRO A 10 -9.21 21.74 30.48
C PRO A 10 -8.38 23.04 30.59
N PRO A 11 -7.42 23.12 31.52
CA PRO A 11 -6.63 24.32 31.77
C PRO A 11 -5.50 24.51 30.74
N ILE A 12 -5.26 25.77 30.37
CA ILE A 12 -4.17 26.23 29.51
C ILE A 12 -2.97 26.59 30.40
N PHE A 13 -1.79 26.04 30.11
CA PHE A 13 -0.53 26.39 30.77
C PHE A 13 0.20 27.46 29.96
N TRP A 14 0.65 28.51 30.64
CA TRP A 14 1.59 29.50 30.10
C TRP A 14 3.02 29.12 30.54
N VAL A 15 3.98 29.19 29.61
CA VAL A 15 5.41 29.02 29.87
C VAL A 15 6.04 30.42 29.90
N ASP A 16 6.40 30.89 31.10
CA ASP A 16 7.23 32.07 31.27
C ASP A 16 8.71 31.71 31.11
N SER A 17 9.41 32.42 30.23
CA SER A 17 10.86 32.40 30.10
C SER A 17 11.44 33.62 30.79
N SER A 18 11.97 33.46 31.99
CA SER A 18 12.97 34.39 32.53
C SER A 18 13.96 33.65 33.42
N ALA A 19 15.22 33.69 32.99
CA ALA A 19 16.37 33.13 33.69
C ALA A 19 16.87 34.08 34.79
N SER A 20 17.46 33.45 35.79
CA SER A 20 17.82 33.94 37.11
C SER A 20 19.16 34.69 37.18
N SER A 21 19.16 35.78 37.97
CA SER A 21 20.14 36.13 39.04
C SER A 21 21.56 36.61 38.62
N PRO A 22 22.38 37.26 39.51
CA PRO A 22 22.30 37.24 40.98
C PRO A 22 22.71 38.53 41.77
N TRP A 23 22.47 38.45 43.09
CA TRP A 23 23.07 39.17 44.24
C TRP A 23 22.29 40.27 44.95
N ALA A 24 22.34 40.17 46.28
CA ALA A 24 21.38 40.64 47.27
C ALA A 24 21.75 41.96 47.97
N SER A 25 20.71 42.55 48.57
CA SER A 25 20.58 43.75 49.43
C SER A 25 21.26 43.60 50.81
N PRO A 26 21.07 44.51 51.82
CA PRO A 26 20.35 45.79 51.89
C PRO A 26 21.05 46.92 52.71
N GLY A 27 20.47 48.12 52.75
CA GLY A 27 20.78 49.12 53.79
C GLY A 27 20.12 50.47 53.56
N SER A 28 19.09 50.78 54.36
CA SER A 28 18.36 52.05 54.39
C SER A 28 19.06 53.11 55.25
N VAL A 29 18.74 54.39 54.98
CA VAL A 29 18.39 55.49 55.93
C VAL A 29 18.83 56.87 55.37
N PHE A 30 17.85 57.77 55.24
CA PHE A 30 17.89 59.22 54.91
C PHE A 30 18.73 60.06 55.93
N PRO A 31 19.09 61.36 55.73
CA PRO A 31 18.31 62.42 55.04
C PRO A 31 19.10 63.50 54.22
N CYS A 32 18.33 64.39 53.57
CA CYS A 32 18.72 65.58 52.79
C CYS A 32 19.46 66.66 53.63
N PRO A 33 20.08 67.74 53.05
CA PRO A 33 19.35 68.83 52.39
C PRO A 33 19.99 69.47 51.12
N SER A 34 19.09 70.13 50.38
CA SER A 34 19.19 71.26 49.42
C SER A 34 20.46 72.14 49.37
N SER A 35 20.85 72.60 48.17
CA SER A 35 20.66 74.00 47.69
C SER A 35 21.51 74.36 46.43
N ALA A 36 20.80 74.73 45.35
CA ALA A 36 20.95 75.85 44.40
C ALA A 36 22.33 76.46 43.94
N PRO A 37 22.36 77.19 42.80
CA PRO A 37 23.51 77.32 41.89
C PRO A 37 24.20 78.70 41.84
N GLY A 38 25.40 78.81 41.23
CA GLY A 38 25.86 80.08 40.62
C GLY A 38 27.37 80.39 40.56
N ARG A 39 27.96 80.22 39.37
CA ARG A 39 28.79 81.19 38.58
C ARG A 39 30.05 81.88 39.25
N PRO A 40 30.83 82.74 38.54
CA PRO A 40 32.23 82.44 38.20
C PRO A 40 33.31 83.42 38.77
N GLY A 41 34.56 82.97 38.80
CA GLY A 41 35.73 83.76 38.37
C GLY A 41 36.60 84.52 39.40
N GLN A 42 37.90 84.54 39.08
CA GLN A 42 39.06 85.31 39.60
C GLN A 42 39.84 84.66 40.77
N GLY A 43 41.17 84.58 40.78
CA GLY A 43 42.22 85.03 39.86
C GLY A 43 43.53 84.26 40.15
N ARG A 44 44.43 84.24 39.15
CA ARG A 44 45.68 83.47 39.05
C ARG A 44 46.82 84.09 39.91
N PRO A 45 47.86 83.32 40.30
CA PRO A 45 49.21 83.52 39.75
C PRO A 45 49.97 82.20 39.39
N PRO A 46 51.13 82.25 38.69
CA PRO A 46 51.58 81.20 37.73
C PRO A 46 52.86 80.42 38.21
N PRO A 47 53.64 79.71 37.35
CA PRO A 47 53.80 78.23 37.41
C PRO A 47 55.27 77.76 37.59
N PRO A 48 55.53 76.43 37.64
CA PRO A 48 56.79 75.88 37.12
C PRO A 48 56.62 74.86 35.95
N PRO A 49 57.70 74.56 35.20
CA PRO A 49 57.69 74.19 33.77
C PRO A 49 57.43 72.71 33.43
N PRO A 50 57.05 72.40 32.17
CA PRO A 50 56.78 71.03 31.71
C PRO A 50 58.05 70.25 31.30
N PRO A 51 58.09 68.91 31.49
CA PRO A 51 59.12 68.04 30.94
C PRO A 51 58.92 67.75 29.43
N PRO A 52 60.01 67.45 28.68
CA PRO A 52 60.03 67.38 27.21
C PRO A 52 59.37 66.12 26.61
N PRO A 53 58.95 66.17 25.33
CA PRO A 53 58.24 65.08 24.65
C PRO A 53 59.15 63.92 24.21
N PRO A 54 58.60 62.70 24.01
CA PRO A 54 59.39 61.53 23.66
C PRO A 54 59.91 61.57 22.21
N THR A 55 61.17 61.20 22.04
CA THR A 55 61.91 61.02 20.79
C THR A 55 61.53 59.72 20.07
N LEU A 56 61.17 59.80 18.78
CA LEU A 56 60.99 58.66 17.86
C LEU A 56 62.35 58.06 17.46
N PRO A 57 62.54 56.73 17.46
CA PRO A 57 63.74 56.10 16.92
C PRO A 57 63.69 55.90 15.39
N PRO A 58 64.87 55.76 14.73
CA PRO A 58 65.09 55.93 13.30
C PRO A 58 64.72 54.71 12.43
N ARG A 59 64.50 54.96 11.14
CA ARG A 59 64.16 53.97 10.10
C ARG A 59 65.39 53.13 9.70
N PRO A 60 65.36 51.78 9.78
CA PRO A 60 66.45 50.92 9.31
C PRO A 60 66.51 50.78 7.76
N PRO A 61 67.69 50.44 7.19
CA PRO A 61 67.97 50.33 5.75
C PRO A 61 67.27 49.14 5.08
N PRO A 62 67.20 49.09 3.73
CA PRO A 62 66.49 48.02 3.01
C PRO A 62 67.15 46.65 3.22
N PRO A 63 66.36 45.57 3.29
CA PRO A 63 66.87 44.21 3.45
C PRO A 63 67.58 43.69 2.18
N LEU A 64 68.65 42.93 2.38
CA LEU A 64 69.36 42.15 1.36
C LEU A 64 68.42 41.16 0.65
N PRO A 65 68.63 40.85 -0.65
CA PRO A 65 67.80 39.88 -1.36
C PRO A 65 67.94 38.46 -0.76
N PRO A 66 66.83 37.75 -0.50
CA PRO A 66 66.87 36.36 -0.07
C PRO A 66 67.41 35.43 -1.17
N LEU A 67 68.22 34.45 -0.77
CA LEU A 67 68.66 33.32 -1.60
C LEU A 67 67.45 32.56 -2.21
N PRO A 68 67.53 31.98 -3.42
CA PRO A 68 66.40 31.26 -4.00
C PRO A 68 65.99 30.07 -3.13
N LEU A 69 64.75 30.08 -2.64
CA LEU A 69 64.13 28.93 -2.00
C LEU A 69 64.00 27.78 -3.03
N PRO A 70 64.17 26.51 -2.63
CA PRO A 70 63.98 25.37 -3.52
C PRO A 70 62.55 25.35 -4.06
N PRO A 71 62.30 24.80 -5.26
CA PRO A 71 61.00 24.86 -5.89
C PRO A 71 59.95 24.21 -5.00
N LEU A 72 58.94 25.00 -4.64
CA LEU A 72 57.79 24.60 -3.86
C LEU A 72 57.09 23.48 -4.63
N LYS A 73 57.26 22.23 -4.16
CA LYS A 73 56.66 21.05 -4.75
C LYS A 73 55.13 21.22 -4.64
N LYS A 74 54.50 21.68 -5.73
CA LYS A 74 53.06 21.87 -5.84
C LYS A 74 52.40 20.54 -5.55
N ARG A 75 51.96 20.34 -4.31
CA ARG A 75 51.18 19.19 -3.87
C ARG A 75 49.85 19.28 -4.59
N ARG A 76 49.80 18.70 -5.79
CA ARG A 76 48.60 18.60 -6.61
C ARG A 76 47.55 17.91 -5.76
N ASP A 77 46.43 18.60 -5.52
CA ASP A 77 45.37 18.18 -4.62
C ASP A 77 44.88 16.78 -4.99
N HIS A 78 45.30 15.81 -4.18
CA HIS A 78 44.94 14.41 -4.32
C HIS A 78 43.41 14.20 -4.19
N SER A 79 42.73 15.12 -3.50
CA SER A 79 41.28 15.13 -3.28
C SER A 79 40.47 15.42 -4.54
N THR A 80 40.93 16.30 -5.43
CA THR A 80 40.22 16.59 -6.69
C THR A 80 40.25 15.40 -7.63
N GLY A 81 41.37 14.68 -7.71
CA GLY A 81 41.49 13.45 -8.51
C GLY A 81 40.59 12.34 -7.99
N LEU A 82 40.48 12.18 -6.66
CA LEU A 82 39.61 11.19 -6.05
C LEU A 82 38.12 11.50 -6.30
N CYS A 83 37.72 12.77 -6.21
CA CYS A 83 36.34 13.19 -6.48
C CYS A 83 35.95 12.95 -7.95
N LEU A 84 36.84 13.29 -8.90
CA LEU A 84 36.61 13.01 -10.32
C LEU A 84 36.52 11.51 -10.60
N LEU A 85 37.33 10.69 -9.92
CA LEU A 85 37.30 9.23 -10.03
C LEU A 85 35.97 8.65 -9.51
N VAL A 86 35.47 9.13 -8.35
CA VAL A 86 34.16 8.72 -7.82
C VAL A 86 33.03 9.12 -8.76
N MET A 87 33.04 10.35 -9.28
CA MET A 87 32.04 10.81 -10.26
C MET A 87 32.07 9.96 -11.53
N PHE A 88 33.26 9.60 -12.02
CA PHE A 88 33.42 8.72 -13.16
C PHE A 88 32.80 7.33 -12.92
N PHE A 89 33.03 6.72 -11.75
CA PHE A 89 32.42 5.43 -11.41
C PHE A 89 30.90 5.51 -11.26
N MET A 90 30.37 6.59 -10.68
CA MET A 90 28.92 6.79 -10.57
C MET A 90 28.25 6.89 -11.94
N VAL A 91 28.87 7.62 -12.87
CA VAL A 91 28.38 7.72 -14.25
C VAL A 91 28.46 6.37 -14.95
N LEU A 92 29.54 5.61 -14.76
CA LEU A 92 29.69 4.27 -15.34
C LEU A 92 28.58 3.32 -14.84
N VAL A 93 28.31 3.30 -13.54
CA VAL A 93 27.24 2.48 -12.95
C VAL A 93 25.87 2.90 -13.48
N ALA A 94 25.61 4.20 -13.62
CA ALA A 94 24.37 4.70 -14.19
C ALA A 94 24.20 4.26 -15.66
N LEU A 95 25.26 4.35 -16.47
CA LEU A 95 25.24 3.90 -17.88
C LEU A 95 25.03 2.39 -18.01
N VAL A 96 25.67 1.59 -17.15
CA VAL A 96 25.47 0.14 -17.10
C VAL A 96 24.03 -0.19 -16.68
N GLY A 97 23.49 0.50 -15.67
CA GLY A 97 22.10 0.35 -15.24
C GLY A 97 21.09 0.70 -16.33
N LEU A 98 21.32 1.80 -17.05
CA LEU A 98 20.51 2.20 -18.21
C LEU A 98 20.62 1.17 -19.35
N GLY A 99 21.83 0.68 -19.63
CA GLY A 99 22.06 -0.36 -20.64
C GLY A 99 21.33 -1.67 -20.32
N LEU A 100 21.43 -2.14 -19.07
CA LEU A 100 20.71 -3.32 -18.60
C LEU A 100 19.20 -3.12 -18.63
N GLY A 101 18.71 -1.95 -18.22
CA GLY A 101 17.29 -1.60 -18.27
C GLY A 101 16.74 -1.60 -19.70
N MET A 102 17.47 -0.98 -20.63
CA MET A 102 17.12 -0.97 -22.05
C MET A 102 17.18 -2.37 -22.68
N PHE A 103 18.16 -3.19 -22.30
CA PHE A 103 18.26 -4.57 -22.76
C PHE A 103 17.08 -5.42 -22.29
N GLN A 104 16.72 -5.33 -21.01
CA GLN A 104 15.55 -6.03 -20.45
C GLN A 104 14.25 -5.55 -21.09
N LEU A 105 14.10 -4.24 -21.30
CA LEU A 105 12.93 -3.68 -21.97
C LEU A 105 12.84 -4.15 -23.42
N PHE A 106 13.96 -4.16 -24.15
CA PHE A 106 14.01 -4.65 -25.53
C PHE A 106 13.70 -6.14 -25.62
N HIS A 107 14.25 -6.96 -24.71
CA HIS A 107 13.97 -8.39 -24.63
C HIS A 107 12.49 -8.66 -24.37
N LEU A 108 11.89 -7.93 -23.42
CA LEU A 108 10.47 -8.06 -23.10
C LEU A 108 9.58 -7.60 -24.25
N GLN A 109 9.94 -6.49 -24.93
CA GLN A 109 9.25 -6.03 -26.14
C GLN A 109 9.33 -7.07 -27.27
N LYS A 110 10.47 -7.75 -27.42
CA LYS A 110 10.65 -8.82 -28.41
C LYS A 110 9.77 -10.03 -28.11
N GLU A 111 9.74 -10.52 -26.86
CA GLU A 111 8.82 -11.60 -26.48
C GLU A 111 7.36 -11.20 -26.69
N LEU A 112 6.97 -9.97 -26.34
CA LEU A 112 5.63 -9.47 -26.60
C LEU A 112 5.30 -9.38 -28.10
N ALA A 113 6.27 -9.03 -28.95
CA ALA A 113 6.08 -8.99 -30.40
C ALA A 113 5.90 -10.40 -30.98
N GLU A 114 6.69 -11.39 -30.54
CA GLU A 114 6.55 -12.79 -30.95
C GLU A 114 5.22 -13.40 -30.44
N LEU A 115 4.78 -13.05 -29.22
CA LEU A 115 3.47 -13.45 -28.70
C LEU A 115 2.32 -12.75 -29.44
N ARG A 116 2.49 -11.48 -29.82
CA ARG A 116 1.50 -10.75 -30.63
C ARG A 116 1.39 -11.32 -32.03
N GLU A 117 2.51 -11.68 -32.65
CA GLU A 117 2.54 -12.27 -33.99
C GLU A 117 1.92 -13.67 -33.98
N SER A 118 2.25 -14.53 -33.00
CA SER A 118 1.61 -15.84 -32.84
C SER A 118 0.11 -15.75 -32.55
N THR A 119 -0.31 -14.77 -31.72
CA THR A 119 -1.73 -14.51 -31.43
C THR A 119 -2.46 -13.97 -32.66
N SER A 120 -1.84 -13.02 -33.37
CA SER A 120 -2.37 -12.44 -34.59
C SER A 120 -2.46 -13.49 -35.68
N GLN A 121 -1.45 -14.33 -35.89
CA GLN A 121 -1.47 -15.40 -36.89
C GLN A 121 -2.53 -16.46 -36.56
N ARG A 122 -2.76 -16.77 -35.27
CA ARG A 122 -3.89 -17.60 -34.83
C ARG A 122 -5.24 -16.96 -35.13
N GLN A 123 -5.37 -15.65 -34.90
CA GLN A 123 -6.58 -14.89 -35.18
C GLN A 123 -6.80 -14.69 -36.68
N THR A 124 -5.74 -14.48 -37.46
CA THR A 124 -5.80 -14.31 -38.92
C THR A 124 -6.11 -15.64 -39.58
N ALA A 125 -5.49 -16.77 -39.18
CA ALA A 125 -5.88 -18.10 -39.67
C ALA A 125 -7.34 -18.42 -39.32
N SER A 126 -7.77 -18.12 -38.07
CA SER A 126 -9.17 -18.26 -37.66
C SER A 126 -10.14 -17.31 -38.39
N SER A 127 -9.66 -16.16 -38.86
CA SER A 127 -10.46 -15.16 -39.59
C SER A 127 -10.49 -15.41 -41.10
N LEU A 128 -9.42 -15.97 -41.68
CA LEU A 128 -9.31 -16.29 -43.11
C LEU A 128 -10.11 -17.57 -43.43
N GLU A 129 -10.19 -18.52 -42.48
CA GLU A 129 -11.06 -19.69 -42.60
C GLU A 129 -12.55 -19.33 -42.62
N LYS A 130 -12.93 -18.14 -42.11
CA LYS A 130 -14.31 -17.64 -42.15
C LYS A 130 -14.67 -16.86 -43.42
N GLN A 131 -13.75 -16.66 -44.36
CA GLN A 131 -13.97 -15.77 -45.51
C GLN A 131 -13.76 -16.43 -46.89
N ILE A 132 -13.70 -17.77 -46.96
CA ILE A 132 -13.77 -18.50 -48.22
C ILE A 132 -15.19 -19.06 -48.36
N GLY A 133 -15.94 -18.51 -49.32
CA GLY A 133 -17.35 -18.78 -49.54
C GLY A 133 -17.67 -20.27 -49.70
N HIS A 134 -18.61 -20.73 -48.87
CA HIS A 134 -19.45 -21.90 -49.11
C HIS A 134 -20.92 -21.48 -48.92
N PRO A 135 -21.88 -22.08 -49.65
CA PRO A 135 -23.30 -21.75 -49.52
C PRO A 135 -23.69 -21.92 -48.05
N HIS A 136 -24.31 -20.90 -47.46
CA HIS A 136 -24.79 -20.86 -46.07
C HIS A 136 -24.96 -22.26 -45.43
N PRO A 137 -24.08 -22.67 -44.49
CA PRO A 137 -24.48 -23.74 -43.59
C PRO A 137 -25.65 -23.21 -42.74
N PRO A 138 -26.63 -24.05 -42.41
CA PRO A 138 -27.78 -23.62 -41.62
C PRO A 138 -27.26 -23.11 -40.29
N SER A 139 -27.51 -21.82 -40.00
CA SER A 139 -27.32 -21.14 -38.72
C SER A 139 -26.64 -22.03 -37.69
N GLU A 140 -25.30 -22.05 -37.68
CA GLU A 140 -24.55 -22.72 -36.62
C GLU A 140 -25.05 -22.11 -35.31
N LYS A 141 -25.87 -22.87 -34.58
CA LYS A 141 -26.25 -22.54 -33.22
C LYS A 141 -24.94 -22.37 -32.48
N ARG A 142 -24.48 -21.14 -32.27
CA ARG A 142 -23.32 -20.85 -31.44
C ARG A 142 -23.54 -21.58 -30.13
N GLU A 143 -22.77 -22.65 -29.93
CA GLU A 143 -22.99 -23.51 -28.80
C GLU A 143 -22.74 -22.68 -27.55
N LEU A 144 -23.74 -22.56 -26.67
CA LEU A 144 -23.60 -21.76 -25.47
C LEU A 144 -22.45 -22.32 -24.64
N ARG A 145 -21.55 -21.44 -24.21
CA ARG A 145 -20.47 -21.80 -23.28
C ARG A 145 -21.12 -22.26 -21.98
N LYS A 146 -20.73 -23.43 -21.47
CA LYS A 146 -21.31 -24.00 -20.24
C LYS A 146 -20.54 -23.43 -19.06
N VAL A 147 -21.03 -22.33 -18.51
CA VAL A 147 -20.40 -21.57 -17.43
C VAL A 147 -21.46 -21.02 -16.49
N ALA A 148 -21.15 -21.01 -15.20
CA ALA A 148 -21.91 -20.30 -14.20
C ALA A 148 -20.99 -19.64 -13.16
N HIS A 149 -21.38 -18.44 -12.73
CA HIS A 149 -20.85 -17.74 -11.56
C HIS A 149 -22.05 -17.16 -10.83
N LEU A 150 -22.40 -17.75 -9.70
CA LEU A 150 -23.51 -17.33 -8.85
C LEU A 150 -22.94 -16.57 -7.65
N THR A 151 -23.66 -15.55 -7.19
CA THR A 151 -23.21 -14.67 -6.11
C THR A 151 -24.11 -14.78 -4.88
N GLY A 152 -23.58 -14.36 -3.73
CA GLY A 152 -24.29 -14.44 -2.46
C GLY A 152 -25.64 -13.71 -2.52
N LYS A 153 -26.70 -14.37 -2.03
CA LYS A 153 -28.05 -13.81 -1.95
C LYS A 153 -28.39 -13.46 -0.50
N PRO A 154 -28.44 -12.17 -0.11
CA PRO A 154 -28.68 -11.77 1.27
C PRO A 154 -30.03 -12.22 1.84
N SER A 155 -31.01 -12.44 0.98
CA SER A 155 -32.33 -12.94 1.38
C SER A 155 -32.37 -14.46 1.58
N SER A 156 -31.26 -15.18 1.37
CA SER A 156 -31.21 -16.62 1.59
C SER A 156 -31.43 -16.93 3.07
N ARG A 157 -32.44 -17.77 3.33
CA ARG A 157 -32.77 -18.25 4.69
C ARG A 157 -32.72 -19.78 4.78
N SER A 158 -32.22 -20.44 3.74
CA SER A 158 -32.36 -21.87 3.49
C SER A 158 -31.00 -22.54 3.34
N ILE A 159 -30.92 -23.80 3.76
CA ILE A 159 -29.81 -24.71 3.44
C ILE A 159 -30.37 -25.76 2.46
N PRO A 160 -29.72 -26.03 1.32
CA PRO A 160 -28.48 -25.42 0.82
C PRO A 160 -28.63 -23.94 0.46
N LEU A 161 -27.51 -23.23 0.35
CA LEU A 161 -27.50 -21.79 0.07
C LEU A 161 -28.24 -21.47 -1.23
N GLU A 162 -29.05 -20.43 -1.19
CA GLU A 162 -29.59 -19.81 -2.39
C GLU A 162 -28.63 -18.74 -2.91
N TRP A 163 -28.63 -18.58 -4.22
CA TRP A 163 -27.73 -17.70 -4.94
C TRP A 163 -28.49 -16.73 -5.84
N GLU A 164 -27.85 -15.61 -6.11
CA GLU A 164 -28.20 -14.68 -7.19
C GLU A 164 -27.57 -15.19 -8.50
N ASP A 165 -28.40 -15.28 -9.53
CA ASP A 165 -28.07 -15.89 -10.82
C ASP A 165 -28.28 -14.94 -12.02
N THR A 166 -28.86 -13.77 -11.79
CA THR A 166 -29.31 -12.84 -12.85
C THR A 166 -28.59 -11.49 -12.81
N TYR A 167 -28.43 -10.90 -11.63
CA TYR A 167 -27.97 -9.51 -11.47
C TYR A 167 -26.52 -9.41 -10.98
N GLY A 168 -25.94 -8.21 -11.13
CA GLY A 168 -24.58 -7.90 -10.66
C GLY A 168 -23.52 -8.64 -11.48
N ILE A 169 -22.53 -9.23 -10.80
CA ILE A 169 -21.47 -10.02 -11.43
C ILE A 169 -21.85 -11.49 -11.67
N ALA A 170 -23.13 -11.85 -11.47
CA ALA A 170 -23.61 -13.20 -11.75
C ALA A 170 -23.61 -13.51 -13.26
N LEU A 171 -23.39 -14.79 -13.59
CA LEU A 171 -23.35 -15.30 -14.96
C LEU A 171 -23.95 -16.71 -14.98
N VAL A 172 -24.87 -16.98 -15.89
CA VAL A 172 -25.33 -18.35 -16.18
C VAL A 172 -25.48 -18.50 -17.70
N SER A 173 -24.77 -19.46 -18.28
CA SER A 173 -24.85 -19.78 -19.71
C SER A 173 -24.64 -21.28 -19.92
N GLY A 174 -25.48 -21.92 -20.74
CA GLY A 174 -25.39 -23.36 -21.04
C GLY A 174 -25.64 -24.31 -19.84
N VAL A 175 -25.88 -23.78 -18.64
CA VAL A 175 -26.14 -24.48 -17.37
C VAL A 175 -27.46 -23.93 -16.81
N LYS A 176 -28.18 -24.69 -15.98
CA LYS A 176 -29.42 -24.22 -15.36
C LYS A 176 -29.22 -23.97 -13.88
N TYR A 177 -29.85 -22.93 -13.35
CA TYR A 177 -29.99 -22.72 -11.91
C TYR A 177 -31.40 -23.12 -11.45
N LYS A 178 -31.51 -23.85 -10.34
CA LYS A 178 -32.79 -24.27 -9.77
C LYS A 178 -32.66 -24.52 -8.27
N LYS A 179 -33.43 -23.79 -7.45
CA LYS A 179 -33.55 -24.01 -5.98
C LYS A 179 -32.18 -24.18 -5.28
N GLY A 180 -31.24 -23.26 -5.52
CA GLY A 180 -29.91 -23.30 -4.91
C GLY A 180 -28.91 -24.27 -5.58
N SER A 181 -29.30 -24.99 -6.64
CA SER A 181 -28.38 -25.84 -7.41
C SER A 181 -28.05 -25.32 -8.79
N LEU A 182 -26.81 -25.61 -9.21
CA LEU A 182 -26.44 -25.67 -10.63
C LEU A 182 -26.74 -27.06 -11.16
N VAL A 183 -27.51 -27.12 -12.26
CA VAL A 183 -27.94 -28.35 -12.93
C VAL A 183 -27.18 -28.49 -14.23
N ILE A 184 -26.39 -29.55 -14.33
CA ILE A 184 -25.57 -29.88 -15.48
C ILE A 184 -26.47 -30.33 -16.63
N ASN A 185 -26.33 -29.70 -17.80
CA ASN A 185 -27.09 -30.08 -18.99
C ASN A 185 -26.28 -31.01 -19.91
N ASP A 186 -24.96 -30.94 -19.85
CA ASP A 186 -24.05 -31.54 -20.81
C ASP A 186 -22.94 -32.30 -20.05
N THR A 187 -22.68 -33.54 -20.44
CA THR A 187 -21.74 -34.41 -19.71
C THR A 187 -20.30 -34.03 -20.05
N GLY A 188 -19.41 -34.06 -19.06
CA GLY A 188 -17.98 -33.86 -19.29
C GLY A 188 -17.23 -33.36 -18.07
N LEU A 189 -16.01 -32.87 -18.30
CA LEU A 189 -15.17 -32.31 -17.25
C LEU A 189 -15.55 -30.86 -16.97
N TYR A 190 -15.72 -30.54 -15.69
CA TYR A 190 -16.03 -29.20 -15.21
C TYR A 190 -15.06 -28.84 -14.10
N PHE A 191 -14.51 -27.63 -14.16
CA PHE A 191 -13.90 -27.02 -12.98
C PHE A 191 -15.03 -26.39 -12.16
N VAL A 192 -15.17 -26.84 -10.92
CA VAL A 192 -16.19 -26.37 -9.96
C VAL A 192 -15.47 -25.63 -8.85
N TYR A 193 -15.98 -24.46 -8.46
CA TYR A 193 -15.39 -23.65 -7.40
C TYR A 193 -16.43 -22.97 -6.53
N SER A 194 -16.10 -22.74 -5.26
CA SER A 194 -16.91 -21.93 -4.35
C SER A 194 -16.03 -21.19 -3.36
N LYS A 195 -16.44 -19.97 -3.00
CA LYS A 195 -15.85 -19.18 -1.92
C LYS A 195 -16.95 -18.78 -0.95
N VAL A 196 -16.68 -18.91 0.33
CA VAL A 196 -17.56 -18.44 1.41
C VAL A 196 -16.76 -17.54 2.35
N TYR A 197 -17.30 -16.36 2.65
CA TYR A 197 -16.73 -15.43 3.61
C TYR A 197 -17.49 -15.50 4.94
N PHE A 198 -16.85 -16.05 5.96
CA PHE A 198 -17.37 -16.11 7.32
C PHE A 198 -16.90 -14.89 8.12
N ARG A 199 -17.78 -14.33 8.96
CA ARG A 199 -17.48 -13.26 9.91
C ARG A 199 -18.38 -13.32 11.13
N GLY A 200 -17.89 -12.83 12.26
CA GLY A 200 -18.66 -12.72 13.49
C GLY A 200 -18.17 -11.58 14.37
N GLN A 201 -19.07 -11.07 15.22
CA GLN A 201 -18.74 -9.99 16.15
C GLN A 201 -17.98 -10.50 17.40
N SER A 202 -18.27 -11.72 17.83
CA SER A 202 -17.60 -12.38 18.95
C SER A 202 -17.28 -13.83 18.57
N CYS A 203 -16.00 -14.19 18.60
CA CYS A 203 -15.53 -15.52 18.29
C CYS A 203 -15.86 -16.51 19.40
N ASN A 204 -16.41 -17.67 19.03
CA ASN A 204 -16.59 -18.83 19.92
C ASN A 204 -15.88 -20.09 19.41
N ASN A 205 -15.07 -19.98 18.33
CA ASN A 205 -14.39 -21.10 17.67
C ASN A 205 -15.30 -22.28 17.27
N GLN A 206 -16.61 -22.03 17.05
CA GLN A 206 -17.51 -23.07 16.59
C GLN A 206 -17.06 -23.59 15.22
N PRO A 207 -17.10 -24.91 14.95
CA PRO A 207 -16.65 -25.47 13.68
C PRO A 207 -17.30 -24.80 12.47
N LEU A 208 -16.49 -24.27 11.56
CA LEU A 208 -16.99 -23.77 10.28
C LEU A 208 -16.82 -24.84 9.23
N ASN A 209 -17.91 -25.23 8.59
CA ASN A 209 -17.89 -26.14 7.45
C ASN A 209 -18.27 -25.40 6.19
N HIS A 210 -17.63 -25.75 5.08
CA HIS A 210 -17.97 -25.31 3.74
C HIS A 210 -17.84 -26.54 2.85
N LYS A 211 -18.94 -27.00 2.26
CA LYS A 211 -18.97 -28.19 1.41
C LYS A 211 -19.67 -27.91 0.07
N VAL A 212 -19.10 -28.43 -1.00
CA VAL A 212 -19.73 -28.56 -2.31
C VAL A 212 -20.10 -30.02 -2.50
N TYR A 213 -21.35 -30.31 -2.82
CA TYR A 213 -21.85 -31.67 -2.96
C TYR A 213 -22.81 -31.80 -4.14
N MET A 214 -22.98 -33.03 -4.59
CA MET A 214 -23.81 -33.39 -5.73
C MET A 214 -24.97 -34.28 -5.29
N ARG A 215 -26.11 -34.16 -5.96
CA ARG A 215 -27.21 -35.13 -5.92
C ARG A 215 -27.65 -35.47 -7.35
N ASN A 216 -28.02 -36.72 -7.58
CA ASN A 216 -28.68 -37.17 -8.81
C ASN A 216 -29.59 -38.37 -8.52
N SER A 217 -30.24 -38.93 -9.53
CA SER A 217 -31.13 -40.09 -9.36
C SER A 217 -30.41 -41.36 -8.85
N ARG A 218 -29.11 -41.49 -9.10
CA ARG A 218 -28.27 -42.62 -8.66
C ARG A 218 -27.80 -42.46 -7.22
N TYR A 219 -27.56 -41.21 -6.80
CA TYR A 219 -27.12 -40.82 -5.47
C TYR A 219 -28.15 -39.86 -4.86
N PRO A 220 -29.20 -40.39 -4.22
CA PRO A 220 -30.22 -39.56 -3.56
C PRO A 220 -29.66 -38.87 -2.30
N GLN A 221 -28.57 -39.38 -1.73
CA GLN A 221 -27.83 -38.76 -0.64
C GLN A 221 -26.78 -37.78 -1.15
N ASP A 222 -26.31 -36.88 -0.28
CA ASP A 222 -25.24 -35.92 -0.58
C ASP A 222 -23.94 -36.67 -0.93
N LEU A 223 -23.53 -36.64 -2.19
CA LEU A 223 -22.17 -37.02 -2.57
C LEU A 223 -21.26 -35.80 -2.42
N VAL A 224 -20.45 -35.76 -1.37
CA VAL A 224 -19.52 -34.64 -1.12
C VAL A 224 -18.40 -34.67 -2.16
N LEU A 225 -18.25 -33.56 -2.91
CA LEU A 225 -17.19 -33.39 -3.90
C LEU A 225 -15.97 -32.68 -3.31
N MET A 226 -16.22 -31.64 -2.51
CA MET A 226 -15.20 -30.84 -1.85
C MET A 226 -15.69 -30.42 -0.47
N GLU A 227 -14.82 -30.43 0.53
CA GLU A 227 -15.15 -29.97 1.88
C GLU A 227 -13.94 -29.29 2.52
N GLY A 228 -14.18 -28.19 3.20
CA GLY A 228 -13.20 -27.46 4.00
C GLY A 228 -13.77 -27.17 5.37
N LYS A 229 -13.01 -27.55 6.41
CA LYS A 229 -13.40 -27.37 7.81
C LYS A 229 -12.39 -26.48 8.54
N MET A 230 -12.88 -25.46 9.24
CA MET A 230 -12.06 -24.60 10.09
C MET A 230 -12.39 -24.83 11.56
N MET A 231 -11.34 -25.04 12.34
CA MET A 231 -11.37 -25.21 13.79
C MET A 231 -10.36 -24.22 14.38
N ASN A 232 -10.63 -23.68 15.57
CA ASN A 232 -9.68 -22.81 16.30
C ASN A 232 -9.13 -21.65 15.43
N TYR A 233 -9.99 -20.97 14.67
CA TYR A 233 -9.62 -20.01 13.62
C TYR A 233 -9.56 -18.55 14.09
N CYS A 234 -9.97 -18.26 15.34
CA CYS A 234 -9.97 -16.93 15.92
C CYS A 234 -9.73 -16.95 17.44
N THR A 235 -9.39 -15.79 18.01
CA THR A 235 -9.28 -15.61 19.45
C THR A 235 -10.67 -15.39 20.04
N THR A 236 -11.05 -16.19 21.03
CA THR A 236 -12.37 -16.13 21.68
C THR A 236 -12.70 -14.71 22.16
N GLY A 237 -13.94 -14.27 21.92
CA GLY A 237 -14.43 -12.94 22.30
C GLY A 237 -14.09 -11.80 21.34
N GLN A 238 -13.21 -12.02 20.36
CA GLN A 238 -12.83 -10.97 19.39
C GLN A 238 -13.69 -11.02 18.12
N MET A 239 -13.82 -9.86 17.46
CA MET A 239 -14.33 -9.80 16.08
C MET A 239 -13.40 -10.57 15.14
N TRP A 240 -13.98 -11.24 14.16
CA TRP A 240 -13.21 -12.10 13.27
C TRP A 240 -13.82 -12.20 11.88
N ALA A 241 -12.98 -12.54 10.90
CA ALA A 241 -13.41 -12.91 9.56
C ALA A 241 -12.41 -13.87 8.91
N ARG A 242 -12.92 -14.84 8.14
CA ARG A 242 -12.14 -15.85 7.41
C ARG A 242 -12.84 -16.22 6.12
N SER A 243 -12.07 -16.59 5.09
CA SER A 243 -12.63 -17.12 3.83
C SER A 243 -12.24 -18.58 3.65
N SER A 244 -13.19 -19.38 3.18
CA SER A 244 -12.95 -20.74 2.70
C SER A 244 -13.10 -20.75 1.17
N TYR A 245 -12.13 -21.30 0.45
CA TYR A 245 -12.19 -21.48 -1.00
C TYR A 245 -12.01 -22.96 -1.34
N LEU A 246 -12.87 -23.47 -2.21
CA LEU A 246 -12.83 -24.83 -2.74
C LEU A 246 -12.81 -24.75 -4.26
N GLY A 247 -11.99 -25.57 -4.92
CA GLY A 247 -11.90 -25.61 -6.37
C GLY A 247 -11.23 -26.89 -6.86
N ALA A 248 -11.90 -27.64 -7.74
CA ALA A 248 -11.36 -28.86 -8.33
C ALA A 248 -12.10 -29.23 -9.64
N VAL A 249 -11.51 -30.15 -10.41
CA VAL A 249 -12.10 -30.68 -11.63
C VAL A 249 -12.88 -31.95 -11.32
N PHE A 250 -14.09 -32.06 -11.86
CA PHE A 250 -14.94 -33.24 -11.75
C PHE A 250 -15.50 -33.64 -13.10
N ASN A 251 -15.64 -34.95 -13.33
CA ASN A 251 -16.42 -35.47 -14.45
C ASN A 251 -17.90 -35.53 -14.03
N LEU A 252 -18.71 -34.63 -14.57
CA LEU A 252 -20.12 -34.48 -14.23
C LEU A 252 -21.00 -34.99 -15.36
N THR A 253 -22.12 -35.59 -14.99
CA THR A 253 -23.14 -36.10 -15.89
C THR A 253 -24.31 -35.14 -16.04
N SER A 254 -24.97 -35.20 -17.19
CA SER A 254 -26.24 -34.49 -17.39
C SER A 254 -27.24 -34.86 -16.30
N ALA A 255 -27.99 -33.85 -15.83
CA ALA A 255 -28.91 -33.88 -14.69
C ALA A 255 -28.26 -34.00 -13.30
N ASP A 256 -26.93 -33.91 -13.17
CA ASP A 256 -26.31 -33.74 -11.86
C ASP A 256 -26.63 -32.35 -11.28
N HIS A 257 -27.02 -32.32 -10.00
CA HIS A 257 -27.31 -31.10 -9.27
C HIS A 257 -26.20 -30.82 -8.27
N LEU A 258 -25.55 -29.67 -8.38
CA LEU A 258 -24.48 -29.26 -7.49
C LEU A 258 -24.97 -28.18 -6.54
N TYR A 259 -24.64 -28.34 -5.27
CA TYR A 259 -25.08 -27.49 -4.17
C TYR A 259 -23.90 -27.09 -3.29
N VAL A 260 -24.10 -26.04 -2.51
CA VAL A 260 -23.16 -25.59 -1.48
C VAL A 260 -23.89 -25.54 -0.13
N ASN A 261 -23.22 -26.05 0.90
CA ASN A 261 -23.71 -26.03 2.27
C ASN A 261 -22.60 -25.52 3.19
N VAL A 262 -23.01 -24.81 4.23
CA VAL A 262 -22.15 -24.20 5.24
C VAL A 262 -22.68 -24.57 6.62
N SER A 263 -21.81 -24.59 7.64
CA SER A 263 -22.25 -24.96 9.00
C SER A 263 -23.21 -23.96 9.62
N GLU A 264 -23.01 -22.66 9.40
CA GLU A 264 -23.79 -21.59 10.03
C GLU A 264 -24.01 -20.41 9.06
N LEU A 265 -25.26 -20.18 8.66
CA LEU A 265 -25.61 -19.12 7.70
C LEU A 265 -25.48 -17.73 8.29
N SER A 266 -25.78 -17.58 9.57
CA SER A 266 -25.75 -16.28 10.25
C SER A 266 -24.34 -15.66 10.27
N LEU A 267 -23.31 -16.49 10.09
CA LEU A 267 -21.91 -16.06 10.00
C LEU A 267 -21.46 -15.77 8.56
N VAL A 268 -22.26 -16.05 7.53
CA VAL A 268 -21.89 -15.82 6.14
C VAL A 268 -22.17 -14.38 5.74
N ASN A 269 -21.18 -13.74 5.10
CA ASN A 269 -21.40 -12.48 4.40
C ASN A 269 -21.79 -12.77 2.94
N PHE A 270 -22.96 -12.28 2.52
CA PHE A 270 -23.54 -12.52 1.20
C PHE A 270 -23.19 -11.46 0.15
N GLU A 271 -22.23 -10.58 0.41
CA GLU A 271 -21.73 -9.65 -0.61
C GLU A 271 -21.17 -10.41 -1.83
N GLU A 272 -21.51 -9.93 -3.04
CA GLU A 272 -21.24 -10.64 -4.30
C GLU A 272 -19.77 -10.97 -4.53
N SER A 273 -18.86 -10.10 -4.09
CA SER A 273 -17.40 -10.27 -4.20
C SER A 273 -16.82 -11.22 -3.15
N LYS A 274 -17.58 -11.54 -2.10
CA LYS A 274 -17.10 -12.27 -0.92
C LYS A 274 -17.53 -13.72 -0.90
N THR A 275 -18.77 -14.00 -1.31
CA THR A 275 -19.34 -15.34 -1.31
C THR A 275 -19.95 -15.64 -2.68
N PHE A 276 -19.45 -16.69 -3.33
CA PHE A 276 -19.83 -17.06 -4.70
C PHE A 276 -19.66 -18.57 -4.95
N PHE A 277 -20.33 -19.07 -5.97
CA PHE A 277 -20.31 -20.48 -6.40
C PHE A 277 -20.39 -20.55 -7.91
N GLY A 278 -19.51 -21.29 -8.56
CA GLY A 278 -19.52 -21.38 -10.01
C GLY A 278 -18.84 -22.61 -10.57
N LEU A 279 -18.93 -22.71 -11.89
CA LEU A 279 -18.29 -23.76 -12.67
C LEU A 279 -18.11 -23.33 -14.12
N TYR A 280 -17.22 -24.02 -14.83
CA TYR A 280 -17.13 -23.96 -16.28
C TYR A 280 -16.71 -25.31 -16.84
N LYS A 281 -17.23 -25.66 -18.01
CA LYS A 281 -16.83 -26.86 -18.75
C LYS A 281 -15.42 -26.65 -19.33
N LEU A 282 -14.59 -27.68 -19.23
CA LEU A 282 -13.25 -27.74 -19.83
C LEU A 282 -13.31 -28.07 -21.32
#